data_AF-A0A349W1M9-F1
#
_entry.id   AF-A0A349W1M9-F1
#
_cell.length_a   1.000
_cell.length_b   1.000
_cell.length_c   1.000
_cell.angle_alpha   90.00
_cell.angle_beta   90.00
_cell.angle_gamma   90.00
#
_symmetry.space_group_name_H-M   'P 1'
#
loop_
_entity.id
_entity.type
_entity.pdbx_description
1 polymer ?
#
loop_
_entity_poly.entity_id
_entity_poly.type
_entity_poly.pdbx_seq_one_letter_code
_entity_poly.pdbx_strand_id
1 'polypeptide(L)'
;MNPFFDISTENVVNEVDSFQLKNLGQRRIYASLGKRIRGDWGASDQYESSHFYTDVTTEDYDNQFVSRLLKTRPSYKIDKLINHHLQYYLSLHPDDKEEFLKHMRYEIFPLLKKRSTNSAYVELFEKWINNQNMDSEKHNQAQTINNTINVGNVNAPLQFQQGSDHSVQTQHNHPVSNDELKSFFEILRKDIQQFDEDIRKDFAMEMDYALSQLKHGRDVKSQISNISRLIKDVGIGTFSNLLAAPIFEVVKPLLGL
;
A
#
# COMPACT_ATOMS: atom_id res chain seq x y z
N MET A 1 24.91 -12.69 5.54
CA MET A 1 24.43 -12.27 4.19
C MET A 1 22.96 -11.95 4.33
N ASN A 2 22.48 -10.81 3.82
CA ASN A 2 21.10 -10.37 4.04
C ASN A 2 20.16 -11.19 3.13
N PRO A 3 19.19 -11.97 3.66
CA PRO A 3 18.33 -12.83 2.85
C PRO A 3 17.30 -12.05 2.03
N PHE A 4 17.00 -10.80 2.41
CA PHE A 4 15.94 -9.99 1.81
C PHE A 4 16.26 -9.50 0.39
N PHE A 5 17.53 -9.49 -0.03
CA PHE A 5 17.93 -8.88 -1.30
C PHE A 5 18.66 -9.83 -2.22
N ASP A 6 18.34 -9.76 -3.51
CA ASP A 6 19.20 -10.28 -4.56
C ASP A 6 20.54 -9.52 -4.59
N ILE A 7 21.63 -10.26 -4.38
CA ILE A 7 23.00 -9.76 -4.32
C ILE A 7 23.77 -10.37 -5.51
N SER A 8 24.43 -9.52 -6.29
CA SER A 8 25.22 -9.96 -7.45
C SER A 8 26.31 -10.95 -7.03
N THR A 9 26.52 -12.00 -7.81
CA THR A 9 27.62 -12.95 -7.58
C THR A 9 28.98 -12.34 -7.91
N GLU A 10 29.02 -11.43 -8.88
CA GLU A 10 30.20 -10.69 -9.29
C GLU A 10 30.25 -9.32 -8.62
N ASN A 11 31.44 -8.85 -8.22
CA ASN A 11 31.65 -7.52 -7.62
C ASN A 11 31.39 -6.35 -8.61
N VAL A 12 30.94 -6.66 -9.82
CA VAL A 12 30.64 -5.73 -10.91
C VAL A 12 29.15 -5.82 -11.20
N VAL A 13 28.39 -4.83 -10.76
CA VAL A 13 26.99 -4.68 -11.15
C VAL A 13 26.97 -3.73 -12.34
N ASN A 14 26.42 -4.16 -13.48
CA ASN A 14 26.12 -3.24 -14.58
C ASN A 14 25.13 -2.18 -14.07
N GLU A 15 25.62 -0.96 -13.86
CA GLU A 15 24.91 0.10 -13.12
C GLU A 15 23.61 0.56 -13.80
N VAL A 16 23.45 0.27 -15.09
CA VAL A 16 22.41 0.85 -15.93
C VAL A 16 21.09 0.06 -15.88
N ASP A 17 21.14 -1.28 -15.79
CA ASP A 17 19.94 -2.12 -15.97
C ASP A 17 19.76 -3.24 -14.93
N SER A 18 20.74 -3.46 -14.04
CA SER A 18 20.62 -4.47 -13.01
C SER A 18 19.82 -3.96 -11.80
N PHE A 19 18.79 -4.69 -11.39
CA PHE A 19 18.09 -4.46 -10.12
C PHE A 19 18.81 -5.11 -8.92
N GLN A 20 19.97 -5.74 -9.11
CA GLN A 20 20.70 -6.41 -8.04
C GLN A 20 21.49 -5.44 -7.18
N LEU A 21 21.71 -5.82 -5.91
CA LEU A 21 22.66 -5.15 -5.02
C LEU A 21 24.07 -5.65 -5.28
N LYS A 22 25.07 -4.77 -5.11
CA LYS A 22 26.47 -5.16 -5.25
C LYS A 22 26.89 -5.97 -4.02
N ASN A 23 27.56 -7.10 -4.23
CA ASN A 23 28.18 -7.84 -3.14
C ASN A 23 29.22 -6.98 -2.40
N LEU A 24 28.98 -6.77 -1.10
CA LEU A 24 29.89 -6.00 -0.24
C LEU A 24 31.03 -6.87 0.31
N GLY A 25 30.98 -8.19 0.09
CA GLY A 25 31.94 -9.15 0.64
C GLY A 25 31.78 -9.34 2.15
N GLN A 26 32.86 -9.81 2.80
CA GLN A 26 32.90 -10.02 4.26
C GLN A 26 33.34 -8.76 5.01
N ARG A 27 34.14 -7.89 4.37
CA ARG A 27 34.72 -6.70 5.01
C ARG A 27 34.63 -5.50 4.09
N ARG A 28 34.34 -4.33 4.68
CA ARG A 28 34.35 -3.04 3.99
C ARG A 28 35.37 -2.10 4.62
N ILE A 29 35.84 -1.14 3.82
CA ILE A 29 36.74 -0.09 4.31
C ILE A 29 35.92 0.84 5.21
N TYR A 30 36.31 0.92 6.49
CA TYR A 30 35.74 1.85 7.47
C TYR A 30 36.45 3.20 7.42
N ALA A 31 37.78 3.19 7.34
CA ALA A 31 38.59 4.41 7.28
C ALA A 31 39.78 4.21 6.36
N SER A 32 40.18 5.28 5.68
CA SER A 32 41.44 5.32 4.93
C SER A 32 42.28 6.47 5.47
N LEU A 33 43.49 6.18 5.93
CA LEU A 33 44.46 7.17 6.36
C LEU A 33 45.52 7.30 5.28
N GLY A 34 45.54 8.46 4.62
CA GLY A 34 46.52 8.79 3.62
C GLY A 34 47.61 9.69 4.19
N LYS A 35 48.88 9.38 3.94
CA LYS A 35 50.00 10.28 4.18
C LYS A 35 50.64 10.64 2.84
N ARG A 36 50.71 11.94 2.56
CA ARG A 36 51.51 12.48 1.45
C ARG A 36 52.96 12.47 1.89
N ILE A 37 53.79 11.74 1.15
CA ILE A 37 55.23 11.72 1.27
C ILE A 37 55.75 12.67 0.21
N ARG A 38 56.23 13.84 0.65
CA ARG A 38 56.71 14.88 -0.24
C ARG A 38 57.96 14.38 -0.95
N GLY A 39 57.94 14.38 -2.28
CA GLY A 39 59.11 14.04 -3.07
C GLY A 39 60.20 15.09 -2.89
N ASP A 40 61.46 14.68 -3.03
CA ASP A 40 62.58 15.62 -3.13
C ASP A 40 62.53 16.38 -4.48
N TRP A 41 63.33 17.43 -4.64
CA TRP A 41 63.29 18.29 -5.83
C TRP A 41 63.41 17.49 -7.14
N GLY A 42 62.33 17.46 -7.93
CA GLY A 42 62.24 16.73 -9.20
C GLY A 42 61.56 15.36 -9.13
N ALA A 43 61.23 14.84 -7.95
CA ALA A 43 60.46 13.62 -7.78
C ALA A 43 58.95 13.90 -7.63
N SER A 44 58.11 13.04 -8.19
CA SER A 44 56.66 13.06 -7.97
C SER A 44 56.34 12.73 -6.52
N ASP A 45 55.41 13.45 -5.90
CA ASP A 45 54.91 13.12 -4.57
C ASP A 45 54.36 11.69 -4.53
N GLN A 46 54.68 10.99 -3.45
CA GLN A 46 54.15 9.65 -3.19
C GLN A 46 53.02 9.73 -2.17
N TYR A 47 52.03 8.85 -2.32
CA TYR A 47 50.90 8.76 -1.42
C TYR A 47 50.86 7.34 -0.86
N GLU A 48 50.99 7.24 0.46
CA GLU A 48 50.79 5.99 1.18
C GLU A 48 49.40 6.00 1.80
N SER A 49 48.59 4.96 1.54
CA SER A 49 47.26 4.82 2.11
C SER A 49 47.15 3.54 2.91
N SER A 50 46.80 3.66 4.18
CA SER A 50 46.38 2.52 5.02
C SER A 50 44.86 2.48 5.11
N HIS A 51 44.30 1.28 4.95
CA HIS A 51 42.86 1.03 5.02
C HIS A 51 42.54 0.22 6.28
N PHE A 52 41.57 0.70 7.06
CA PHE A 52 41.01 -0.01 8.20
C PHE A 52 39.70 -0.65 7.76
N TYR A 53 39.54 -1.92 8.06
CA TYR A 53 38.40 -2.71 7.63
C TYR A 53 37.46 -3.00 8.80
N THR A 54 36.17 -3.02 8.52
CA THR A 54 35.13 -3.53 9.41
C THR A 54 34.37 -4.66 8.72
N ASP A 55 33.82 -5.57 9.50
CA ASP A 55 32.97 -6.63 8.96
C ASP A 55 31.65 -6.04 8.43
N VAL A 56 31.13 -6.64 7.37
CA VAL A 56 29.88 -6.21 6.72
C VAL A 56 28.68 -6.70 7.51
N THR A 57 27.77 -5.79 7.85
CA THR A 57 26.53 -6.10 8.57
C THR A 57 25.33 -6.21 7.63
N THR A 58 24.18 -6.67 8.14
CA THR A 58 22.92 -6.65 7.39
C THR A 58 22.48 -5.22 7.05
N GLU A 59 22.69 -4.29 7.99
CA GLU A 59 22.40 -2.86 7.83
C GLU A 59 23.19 -2.23 6.66
N ASP A 60 24.39 -2.71 6.36
CA ASP A 60 25.16 -2.23 5.21
C ASP A 60 24.45 -2.51 3.89
N TYR A 61 23.75 -3.65 3.77
CA TYR A 61 22.92 -3.99 2.61
C TYR A 61 21.63 -3.17 2.58
N ASP A 62 21.00 -2.91 3.73
CA ASP A 62 19.83 -2.02 3.81
C ASP A 62 20.18 -0.60 3.34
N ASN A 63 21.33 -0.09 3.80
CA ASN A 63 21.88 1.20 3.37
C ASN A 63 22.18 1.23 1.87
N GLN A 64 22.68 0.13 1.31
CA GLN A 64 22.94 -0.01 -0.12
C GLN A 64 21.65 -0.02 -0.92
N PHE A 65 20.62 -0.74 -0.45
CA PHE A 65 19.29 -0.77 -1.06
C PHE A 65 18.65 0.61 -1.12
N VAL A 66 18.65 1.35 0.00
CA VAL A 66 18.15 2.75 0.06
C VAL A 66 18.94 3.65 -0.90
N SER A 67 20.26 3.48 -0.96
CA SER A 67 21.09 4.27 -1.88
C SER A 67 20.75 3.97 -3.34
N ARG A 68 20.42 2.72 -3.67
CA ARG A 68 19.99 2.32 -5.01
C ARG A 68 18.61 2.88 -5.34
N LEU A 69 17.65 2.81 -4.40
CA LEU A 69 16.32 3.43 -4.54
C LEU A 69 16.43 4.91 -4.92
N LEU A 70 17.24 5.68 -4.19
CA LEU A 70 17.42 7.12 -4.43
C LEU A 70 18.14 7.44 -5.75
N LYS A 71 18.94 6.51 -6.27
CA LYS A 71 19.62 6.62 -7.57
C LYS A 71 18.73 6.19 -8.74
N THR A 72 17.66 5.42 -8.50
CA THR A 72 16.74 4.97 -9.54
C THR A 72 16.11 6.16 -10.25
N ARG A 73 16.38 6.29 -11.55
CA ARG A 73 15.77 7.30 -12.41
C ARG A 73 15.02 6.63 -13.56
N PRO A 74 13.83 7.13 -13.91
CA PRO A 74 13.02 8.10 -13.18
C PRO A 74 12.47 7.55 -11.85
N SER A 75 12.12 8.45 -10.91
CA SER A 75 11.73 8.09 -9.52
C SER A 75 10.53 7.15 -9.44
N TYR A 76 9.58 7.24 -10.37
CA TYR A 76 8.42 6.34 -10.42
C TYR A 76 8.76 4.88 -10.77
N LYS A 77 10.00 4.56 -11.13
CA LYS A 77 10.44 3.17 -11.38
C LYS A 77 10.90 2.45 -10.12
N ILE A 78 10.85 3.07 -8.95
CA ILE A 78 11.31 2.43 -7.71
C ILE A 78 10.55 1.13 -7.43
N ASP A 79 9.28 1.05 -7.80
CA ASP A 79 8.45 -0.15 -7.66
C ASP A 79 9.07 -1.36 -8.36
N LYS A 80 9.71 -1.17 -9.52
CA LYS A 80 10.37 -2.26 -10.25
C LYS A 80 11.56 -2.81 -9.48
N LEU A 81 12.36 -1.92 -8.87
CA LEU A 81 13.48 -2.33 -8.02
C LEU A 81 12.97 -3.10 -6.81
N ILE A 82 11.95 -2.57 -6.11
CA ILE A 82 11.43 -3.22 -4.90
C ILE A 82 10.80 -4.57 -5.24
N ASN A 83 9.99 -4.64 -6.31
CA ASN A 83 9.36 -5.88 -6.77
C ASN A 83 10.37 -6.94 -7.17
N HIS A 84 11.49 -6.56 -7.78
CA HIS A 84 12.57 -7.49 -8.10
C HIS A 84 13.11 -8.19 -6.84
N HIS A 85 13.40 -7.42 -5.79
CA HIS A 85 13.87 -7.99 -4.52
C HIS A 85 12.79 -8.79 -3.80
N LEU A 86 11.53 -8.36 -3.86
CA LEU A 86 10.41 -9.12 -3.33
C LEU A 86 10.28 -10.49 -4.03
N GLN A 87 10.33 -10.52 -5.36
CA GLN A 87 10.25 -11.76 -6.14
C GLN A 87 11.42 -12.70 -5.84
N TYR A 88 12.63 -12.15 -5.75
CA TYR A 88 13.80 -12.92 -5.33
C TYR A 88 13.59 -13.53 -3.93
N TYR A 89 13.17 -12.72 -2.96
CA TYR A 89 12.95 -13.20 -1.61
C TYR A 89 11.87 -14.29 -1.55
N LEU A 90 10.75 -14.10 -2.25
CA LEU A 90 9.68 -15.10 -2.34
C LEU A 90 10.12 -16.38 -3.07
N SER A 91 11.10 -16.31 -3.98
CA SER A 91 11.66 -17.51 -4.60
C SER A 91 12.43 -18.40 -3.61
N LEU A 92 12.98 -17.80 -2.54
CA LEU A 92 13.68 -18.48 -1.46
C LEU A 92 12.73 -18.83 -0.29
N HIS A 93 11.74 -17.97 -0.05
CA HIS A 93 10.79 -18.04 1.06
C HIS A 93 9.34 -17.83 0.56
N PRO A 94 8.71 -18.85 -0.07
CA PRO A 94 7.45 -18.70 -0.79
C PRO A 94 6.29 -18.11 0.04
N ASP A 95 6.24 -18.45 1.33
CA ASP A 95 5.12 -18.08 2.22
C ASP A 95 5.46 -16.88 3.12
N ASP A 96 6.66 -16.32 3.03
CA ASP A 96 7.16 -15.34 4.01
C ASP A 96 7.05 -13.88 3.55
N LYS A 97 6.09 -13.60 2.65
CA LYS A 97 5.85 -12.24 2.11
C LYS A 97 5.73 -11.20 3.23
N GLU A 98 5.08 -11.56 4.33
CA GLU A 98 4.83 -10.67 5.46
C GLU A 98 6.13 -10.20 6.13
N GLU A 99 7.12 -11.08 6.27
CA GLU A 99 8.41 -10.74 6.90
C GLU A 99 9.20 -9.76 6.04
N PHE A 100 9.19 -9.93 4.71
CA PHE A 100 9.76 -8.94 3.79
C PHE A 100 9.07 -7.58 3.93
N LEU A 101 7.74 -7.55 4.01
CA LEU A 101 6.99 -6.30 4.18
C LEU A 101 7.27 -5.63 5.53
N LYS A 102 7.43 -6.41 6.61
CA LYS A 102 7.86 -5.90 7.92
C LYS A 102 9.24 -5.26 7.83
N HIS A 103 10.22 -5.94 7.21
CA HIS A 103 11.55 -5.39 6.98
C HIS A 103 11.50 -4.08 6.19
N MET A 104 10.73 -4.03 5.11
CA MET A 104 10.53 -2.80 4.32
C MET A 104 9.91 -1.67 5.15
N ARG A 105 8.95 -1.97 6.01
CA ARG A 105 8.20 -0.98 6.80
C ARG A 105 8.97 -0.44 8.00
N TYR A 106 9.69 -1.30 8.71
CA TYR A 106 10.31 -0.96 9.99
C TYR A 106 11.80 -0.67 9.89
N GLU A 107 12.52 -1.26 8.93
CA GLU A 107 13.96 -1.03 8.77
C GLU A 107 14.23 -0.07 7.59
N ILE A 108 13.71 -0.38 6.40
CA ILE A 108 14.03 0.40 5.20
C ILE A 108 13.33 1.77 5.17
N PHE A 109 12.04 1.82 5.52
CA PHE A 109 11.28 3.06 5.43
C PHE A 109 11.82 4.18 6.34
N PRO A 110 12.17 3.95 7.62
CA PRO A 110 12.82 4.96 8.44
C PRO A 110 14.18 5.40 7.88
N LEU A 111 14.99 4.47 7.36
CA LEU A 111 16.27 4.79 6.72
C LEU A 111 16.09 5.67 5.48
N LEU A 112 15.08 5.38 4.65
CA LEU A 112 14.72 6.17 3.48
C LEU A 112 14.26 7.58 3.87
N LYS A 113 13.40 7.71 4.88
CA LYS A 113 12.97 9.02 5.41
C LYS A 113 14.13 9.87 5.93
N LYS A 114 15.09 9.24 6.62
CA LYS A 114 16.27 9.93 7.17
C LYS A 114 17.21 10.44 6.07
N ARG A 115 17.33 9.71 4.96
CA ARG A 115 18.30 10.00 3.89
C ARG A 115 17.72 10.78 2.70
N SER A 116 16.42 10.66 2.44
CA SER A 116 15.81 11.33 1.31
C SER A 116 15.57 12.80 1.61
N THR A 117 16.13 13.67 0.78
CA THR A 117 15.74 15.09 0.73
C THR A 117 14.50 15.31 -0.14
N ASN A 118 14.11 14.31 -0.94
CA ASN A 118 13.01 14.39 -1.91
C ASN A 118 11.80 13.59 -1.40
N SER A 119 10.68 14.27 -1.13
CA SER A 119 9.47 13.64 -0.61
C SER A 119 8.87 12.60 -1.57
N ALA A 120 9.08 12.76 -2.88
CA ALA A 120 8.50 11.87 -3.88
C ALA A 120 8.94 10.41 -3.73
N TYR A 121 10.19 10.15 -3.35
CA TYR A 121 10.65 8.76 -3.12
C TYR A 121 10.00 8.14 -1.88
N VAL A 122 9.80 8.95 -0.84
CA VAL A 122 9.16 8.50 0.41
C VAL A 122 7.68 8.20 0.15
N GLU A 123 6.97 9.11 -0.54
CA GLU A 123 5.56 8.96 -0.90
C GLU A 123 5.33 7.74 -1.80
N LEU A 124 6.15 7.55 -2.82
CA LEU A 124 6.05 6.39 -3.72
C LEU A 124 6.32 5.08 -2.98
N PHE A 125 7.31 5.04 -2.09
CA PHE A 125 7.64 3.86 -1.30
C PHE A 125 6.53 3.52 -0.30
N GLU A 126 5.95 4.53 0.37
CA GLU A 126 4.80 4.36 1.27
C GLU A 126 3.58 3.85 0.52
N LYS A 127 3.29 4.41 -0.66
CA LYS A 127 2.23 3.92 -1.55
C LYS A 127 2.46 2.46 -1.95
N TRP A 128 3.70 2.08 -2.27
CA TRP A 128 4.05 0.70 -2.60
C TRP A 128 3.77 -0.25 -1.43
N ILE A 129 4.20 0.08 -0.20
CA ILE A 129 3.91 -0.73 1.00
C ILE A 129 2.40 -0.89 1.20
N ASN A 130 1.65 0.21 1.10
CA ASN A 130 0.20 0.19 1.33
C ASN A 130 -0.53 -0.67 0.28
N ASN A 131 -0.11 -0.63 -0.98
CA ASN A 131 -0.67 -1.47 -2.03
C ASN A 131 -0.42 -2.97 -1.76
N GLN A 132 0.74 -3.35 -1.23
CA GLN A 132 1.05 -4.75 -0.94
C GLN A 132 0.22 -5.34 0.22
N ASN A 133 -0.16 -4.51 1.19
CA ASN A 133 -1.00 -4.93 2.31
C ASN A 133 -2.46 -5.20 1.89
N MET A 134 -2.95 -4.50 0.86
CA MET A 134 -4.29 -4.74 0.30
C MET A 134 -4.41 -6.09 -0.43
N ASP A 135 -3.29 -6.68 -0.86
CA ASP A 135 -3.28 -8.02 -1.47
C ASP A 135 -3.30 -9.13 -0.42
N SER A 136 -2.76 -8.88 0.78
CA SER A 136 -2.73 -9.85 1.90
C SER A 136 -4.12 -10.09 2.49
N GLU A 137 -5.00 -9.08 2.49
CA GLU A 137 -6.40 -9.24 2.92
C GLU A 137 -7.26 -10.01 1.90
N LYS A 138 -6.81 -10.15 0.66
CA LYS A 138 -7.52 -10.90 -0.39
C LYS A 138 -7.17 -12.39 -0.43
N HIS A 139 -6.12 -12.83 0.26
CA HIS A 139 -5.61 -14.20 0.15
C HIS A 139 -6.31 -15.24 1.04
N ASN A 140 -7.27 -14.83 1.88
CA ASN A 140 -8.15 -15.76 2.63
C ASN A 140 -9.49 -16.06 1.93
N GLN A 141 -9.66 -15.67 0.67
CA GLN A 141 -10.78 -16.14 -0.15
C GLN A 141 -10.29 -17.09 -1.23
N ALA A 142 -10.80 -18.32 -1.17
CA ALA A 142 -10.47 -19.43 -2.03
C ALA A 142 -10.45 -19.06 -3.52
N GLN A 143 -9.51 -19.67 -4.23
CA GLN A 143 -9.45 -19.70 -5.70
C GLN A 143 -10.80 -20.11 -6.28
N THR A 144 -11.44 -19.19 -6.99
CA THR A 144 -12.40 -19.53 -8.05
C THR A 144 -11.85 -18.97 -9.36
N ILE A 145 -11.81 -19.82 -10.38
CA ILE A 145 -11.27 -19.56 -11.71
C ILE A 145 -12.05 -18.44 -12.44
N ASN A 146 -11.29 -17.56 -13.10
CA ASN A 146 -11.55 -16.72 -14.30
C ASN A 146 -12.93 -16.05 -14.51
N ASN A 147 -12.94 -14.72 -14.45
CA ASN A 147 -13.19 -13.83 -15.60
C ASN A 147 -12.92 -12.38 -15.20
N THR A 148 -12.21 -11.64 -16.06
CA THR A 148 -11.90 -10.23 -15.83
C THR A 148 -13.18 -9.40 -15.93
N ILE A 149 -13.70 -8.97 -14.78
CA ILE A 149 -14.74 -7.94 -14.73
C ILE A 149 -14.04 -6.59 -14.59
N ASN A 150 -13.97 -5.83 -15.68
CA ASN A 150 -13.62 -4.42 -15.62
C ASN A 150 -14.80 -3.64 -15.03
N VAL A 151 -14.75 -3.39 -13.71
CA VAL A 151 -15.69 -2.49 -13.05
C VAL A 151 -15.20 -1.05 -13.25
N GLY A 152 -15.60 -0.45 -14.37
CA GLY A 152 -15.51 0.99 -14.56
C GLY A 152 -16.69 1.68 -13.90
N ASN A 153 -16.43 2.46 -12.85
CA ASN A 153 -17.34 3.43 -12.22
C ASN A 153 -18.68 2.88 -11.65
N VAL A 154 -19.00 3.28 -10.43
CA VAL A 154 -20.13 2.80 -9.58
C VAL A 154 -21.54 3.08 -10.16
N ASN A 155 -21.62 3.62 -11.38
CA ASN A 155 -22.86 3.90 -12.12
C ASN A 155 -22.99 3.13 -13.45
N ALA A 156 -22.19 2.09 -13.70
CA ALA A 156 -22.28 1.32 -14.95
C ALA A 156 -22.86 -0.09 -14.72
N PRO A 157 -23.73 -0.58 -15.62
CA PRO A 157 -24.19 -1.97 -15.58
C PRO A 157 -23.01 -2.89 -15.86
N LEU A 158 -22.99 -4.05 -15.20
CA LEU A 158 -22.22 -5.19 -15.68
C LEU A 158 -22.62 -5.49 -17.13
N GLN A 159 -21.79 -5.09 -18.08
CA GLN A 159 -21.93 -5.39 -19.51
C GLN A 159 -21.25 -6.73 -19.80
N PHE A 160 -22.04 -7.75 -20.16
CA PHE A 160 -21.52 -8.89 -20.91
C PHE A 160 -21.50 -8.51 -22.40
N GLN A 161 -20.35 -8.04 -22.91
CA GLN A 161 -20.17 -7.85 -24.35
C GLN A 161 -19.80 -9.18 -25.00
N GLN A 162 -20.80 -9.90 -25.52
CA GLN A 162 -20.58 -10.86 -26.59
C GLN A 162 -20.80 -10.10 -27.90
N GLY A 163 -19.76 -10.03 -28.73
CA GLY A 163 -19.68 -9.12 -29.87
C GLY A 163 -20.96 -9.03 -30.69
N SER A 164 -21.59 -7.86 -30.68
CA SER A 164 -22.41 -7.38 -31.77
C SER A 164 -22.40 -5.85 -31.71
N ASP A 165 -21.96 -5.25 -32.80
CA ASP A 165 -21.95 -3.80 -32.97
C ASP A 165 -23.38 -3.28 -32.82
N HIS A 166 -23.58 -2.37 -31.85
CA HIS A 166 -24.79 -1.53 -31.64
C HIS A 166 -25.84 -1.97 -30.60
N SER A 167 -25.48 -2.13 -29.33
CA SER A 167 -26.46 -2.07 -28.23
C SER A 167 -26.23 -0.87 -27.31
N VAL A 168 -27.23 0.02 -27.24
CA VAL A 168 -27.35 1.06 -26.21
C VAL A 168 -28.31 0.51 -25.15
N GLN A 169 -27.80 0.19 -23.97
CA GLN A 169 -28.59 -0.32 -22.85
C GLN A 169 -28.72 0.76 -21.77
N THR A 170 -29.93 1.26 -21.56
CA THR A 170 -30.28 2.17 -20.46
C THR A 170 -30.56 1.38 -19.18
N GLN A 171 -29.79 1.62 -18.11
CA GLN A 171 -30.08 1.07 -16.78
C GLN A 171 -31.29 1.73 -16.13
N HIS A 172 -32.12 0.93 -15.46
CA HIS A 172 -33.07 1.40 -14.46
C HIS A 172 -32.49 1.12 -13.08
N ASN A 173 -31.76 2.07 -12.51
CA ASN A 173 -31.44 2.03 -11.08
C ASN A 173 -32.75 2.29 -10.31
N HIS A 174 -33.21 1.31 -9.54
CA HIS A 174 -34.35 1.53 -8.65
C HIS A 174 -33.93 2.56 -7.60
N PRO A 175 -34.55 3.75 -7.55
CA PRO A 175 -34.22 4.74 -6.53
C PRO A 175 -34.67 4.20 -5.17
N VAL A 176 -33.72 4.10 -4.23
CA VAL A 176 -34.01 3.66 -2.85
C VAL A 176 -35.08 4.57 -2.27
N SER A 177 -36.16 3.96 -1.80
CA SER A 177 -37.31 4.67 -1.23
C SER A 177 -36.98 5.23 0.15
N ASN A 178 -37.72 6.26 0.56
CA ASN A 178 -37.57 6.84 1.89
C ASN A 178 -37.87 5.83 3.02
N ASP A 179 -38.72 4.83 2.77
CA ASP A 179 -39.07 3.82 3.77
C ASP A 179 -37.97 2.77 3.92
N GLU A 180 -37.32 2.39 2.82
CA GLU A 180 -36.11 1.57 2.82
C GLU A 180 -34.97 2.22 3.62
N LEU A 181 -34.77 3.54 3.47
CA LEU A 181 -33.78 4.29 4.26
C LEU A 181 -34.12 4.34 5.75
N LYS A 182 -35.40 4.48 6.12
CA LYS A 182 -35.81 4.40 7.53
C LYS A 182 -35.55 3.02 8.11
N SER A 183 -35.90 1.96 7.38
CA SER A 183 -35.63 0.58 7.81
C SER A 183 -34.14 0.34 8.02
N PHE A 184 -33.30 0.86 7.13
CA PHE A 184 -31.85 0.84 7.28
C PHE A 184 -31.39 1.51 8.59
N PHE A 185 -31.83 2.73 8.89
CA PHE A 185 -31.44 3.42 10.13
C PHE A 185 -31.92 2.71 11.39
N GLU A 186 -33.09 2.09 11.38
CA GLU A 186 -33.59 1.31 12.53
C GLU A 186 -32.74 0.07 12.80
N ILE A 187 -32.26 -0.60 11.75
CA ILE A 187 -31.36 -1.75 11.90
C ILE A 187 -29.98 -1.30 12.38
N LEU A 188 -29.46 -0.21 11.80
CA LEU A 188 -28.19 0.37 12.20
C LEU A 188 -28.20 0.80 13.68
N ARG A 189 -29.31 1.38 14.14
CA ARG A 189 -29.53 1.72 15.56
C ARG A 189 -29.41 0.51 16.49
N LYS A 190 -29.87 -0.66 16.08
CA LYS A 190 -29.76 -1.89 16.89
C LYS A 190 -28.32 -2.35 17.02
N ASP A 191 -27.55 -2.28 15.94
CA ASP A 191 -26.14 -2.69 15.95
C ASP A 191 -25.28 -1.76 16.81
N ILE A 192 -25.47 -0.43 16.71
CA ILE A 192 -24.63 0.52 17.45
C ILE A 192 -24.89 0.52 18.96
N GLN A 193 -25.99 -0.05 19.46
CA GLN A 193 -26.30 -0.03 20.91
C GLN A 193 -25.17 -0.60 21.77
N GLN A 194 -24.44 -1.57 21.24
CA GLN A 194 -23.35 -2.25 21.93
C GLN A 194 -22.01 -1.49 21.86
N PHE A 195 -21.94 -0.39 21.11
CA PHE A 195 -20.71 0.40 20.96
C PHE A 195 -20.53 1.42 22.07
N ASP A 196 -19.31 1.97 22.14
CA ASP A 196 -18.97 3.05 23.04
C ASP A 196 -19.87 4.28 22.84
N GLU A 197 -20.06 5.04 23.92
CA GLU A 197 -21.01 6.15 23.95
C GLU A 197 -20.72 7.22 22.90
N ASP A 198 -19.45 7.51 22.66
CA ASP A 198 -19.03 8.52 21.68
C ASP A 198 -19.35 8.08 20.25
N ILE A 199 -19.05 6.81 19.90
CA ILE A 199 -19.40 6.24 18.60
C ILE A 199 -20.92 6.27 18.41
N ARG A 200 -21.69 5.86 19.42
CA ARG A 200 -23.16 5.90 19.36
C ARG A 200 -23.70 7.31 19.10
N LYS A 201 -23.11 8.33 19.74
CA LYS A 201 -23.52 9.73 19.56
C LYS A 201 -23.28 10.21 18.14
N ASP A 202 -22.12 9.89 17.56
CA ASP A 202 -21.79 10.29 16.19
C ASP A 202 -22.74 9.67 15.17
N PHE A 203 -23.01 8.37 15.30
CA PHE A 203 -24.01 7.69 14.46
C PHE A 203 -25.42 8.26 14.66
N ALA A 204 -25.84 8.46 15.91
CA ALA A 204 -27.17 8.99 16.21
C ALA A 204 -27.36 10.39 15.62
N MET A 205 -26.36 11.26 15.71
CA MET A 205 -26.41 12.62 15.18
C MET A 205 -26.62 12.62 13.65
N GLU A 206 -25.84 11.82 12.91
CA GLU A 206 -25.96 11.74 11.46
C GLU A 206 -27.27 11.09 11.01
N MET A 207 -27.72 10.04 11.70
CA MET A 207 -29.00 9.39 11.41
C MET A 207 -30.20 10.30 11.70
N ASP A 208 -30.19 11.03 12.81
CA ASP A 208 -31.28 11.94 13.17
C ASP A 208 -31.36 13.12 12.19
N TYR A 209 -30.21 13.62 11.76
CA TYR A 209 -30.15 14.64 10.72
C TYR A 209 -30.67 14.09 9.38
N ALA A 210 -30.27 12.87 8.98
CA ALA A 210 -30.79 12.21 7.77
C ALA A 210 -32.31 12.03 7.83
N LEU A 211 -32.84 11.50 8.94
CA LEU A 211 -34.28 11.32 9.15
C LEU A 211 -35.04 12.66 9.10
N SER A 212 -34.45 13.72 9.64
CA SER A 212 -35.02 15.07 9.55
C SER A 212 -35.08 15.56 8.10
N GLN A 213 -33.99 15.44 7.35
CA GLN A 213 -33.95 15.83 5.93
C GLN A 213 -34.96 15.02 5.08
N LEU A 214 -35.08 13.70 5.31
CA LEU A 214 -36.06 12.84 4.65
C LEU A 214 -37.51 13.31 4.90
N LYS A 215 -37.84 13.68 6.14
CA LYS A 215 -39.17 14.22 6.48
C LYS A 215 -39.52 15.50 5.73
N HIS A 216 -38.51 16.31 5.41
CA HIS A 216 -38.67 17.55 4.65
C HIS A 216 -38.52 17.36 3.13
N GLY A 217 -38.39 16.11 2.64
CA GLY A 217 -38.21 15.81 1.22
C GLY A 217 -36.88 16.30 0.65
N ARG A 218 -35.86 16.49 1.50
CA ARG A 218 -34.53 16.98 1.12
C ARG A 218 -33.56 15.82 0.91
N ASP A 219 -32.50 16.08 0.14
CA ASP A 219 -31.45 15.09 -0.14
C ASP A 219 -30.68 14.73 1.13
N VAL A 220 -30.34 13.44 1.24
CA VAL A 220 -29.64 12.84 2.39
C VAL A 220 -28.31 12.20 2.02
N LYS A 221 -27.86 12.34 0.77
CA LYS A 221 -26.59 11.75 0.31
C LYS A 221 -25.39 12.12 1.18
N SER A 222 -25.33 13.36 1.67
CA SER A 222 -24.24 13.79 2.54
C SER A 222 -24.20 12.99 3.85
N GLN A 223 -25.36 12.77 4.46
CA GLN A 223 -25.47 12.04 5.74
C GLN A 223 -25.20 10.57 5.52
N ILE A 224 -25.72 9.98 4.44
CA ILE A 224 -25.43 8.59 4.09
C ILE A 224 -23.93 8.40 3.83
N SER A 225 -23.26 9.38 3.19
CA SER A 225 -21.81 9.35 3.03
C SER A 225 -21.06 9.45 4.35
N ASN A 226 -21.53 10.26 5.31
CA ASN A 226 -20.92 10.37 6.64
C ASN A 226 -21.11 9.06 7.42
N ILE A 227 -22.32 8.50 7.42
CA ILE A 227 -22.63 7.20 8.03
C ILE A 227 -21.77 6.09 7.41
N SER A 228 -21.58 6.09 6.09
CA SER A 228 -20.68 5.14 5.42
C SER A 228 -19.24 5.24 5.94
N ARG A 229 -18.71 6.45 6.14
CA ARG A 229 -17.38 6.64 6.73
C ARG A 229 -17.32 6.08 8.14
N LEU A 230 -18.30 6.40 8.98
CA LEU A 230 -18.38 5.85 10.32
C LEU A 230 -18.45 4.31 10.33
N ILE A 231 -19.22 3.71 9.42
CA ILE A 231 -19.29 2.24 9.27
C ILE A 231 -17.94 1.66 8.85
N LYS A 232 -17.21 2.33 7.95
CA LYS A 232 -15.87 1.92 7.52
C LYS A 232 -14.85 2.03 8.65
N ASP A 233 -14.91 3.10 9.43
CA ASP A 233 -14.00 3.37 10.55
C ASP A 233 -14.20 2.35 11.69
N VAL A 234 -15.45 1.98 11.98
CA VAL A 234 -15.76 0.93 12.99
C VAL A 234 -15.56 -0.48 12.42
N GLY A 235 -15.71 -0.64 11.11
CA GLY A 235 -15.60 -1.91 10.40
C GLY A 235 -16.95 -2.57 10.17
N ILE A 236 -17.30 -2.81 8.90
CA ILE A 236 -18.61 -3.34 8.47
C ILE A 236 -19.00 -4.65 9.17
N GLY A 237 -18.02 -5.51 9.49
CA GLY A 237 -18.23 -6.80 10.15
C GLY A 237 -18.82 -6.72 11.57
N THR A 238 -18.81 -5.53 12.19
CA THR A 238 -19.40 -5.30 13.50
C THR A 238 -20.93 -5.12 13.44
N PHE A 239 -21.48 -4.79 12.26
CA PHE A 239 -22.90 -4.51 12.07
C PHE A 239 -23.67 -5.78 11.66
N SER A 240 -23.75 -6.74 12.58
CA SER A 240 -24.30 -8.08 12.33
C SER A 240 -25.77 -8.06 11.88
N ASN A 241 -26.62 -7.21 12.48
CA ASN A 241 -28.03 -7.12 12.11
C ASN A 241 -28.18 -6.46 10.74
N LEU A 242 -27.36 -5.44 10.44
CA LEU A 242 -27.32 -4.81 9.14
C LEU A 242 -26.92 -5.80 8.06
N LEU A 243 -25.81 -6.52 8.23
CA LEU A 243 -25.32 -7.50 7.26
C LEU A 243 -26.31 -8.63 7.01
N ALA A 244 -27.08 -9.02 8.02
CA ALA A 244 -28.10 -10.06 7.90
C ALA A 244 -29.41 -9.56 7.26
N ALA A 245 -29.61 -8.25 7.13
CA ALA A 245 -30.87 -7.70 6.68
C ALA A 245 -30.94 -7.58 5.15
N PRO A 246 -32.06 -7.98 4.50
CA PRO A 246 -32.22 -7.83 3.04
C PRO A 246 -32.05 -6.40 2.52
N ILE A 247 -32.33 -5.41 3.37
CA ILE A 247 -32.16 -3.99 3.05
C ILE A 247 -30.69 -3.63 2.76
N PHE A 248 -29.73 -4.40 3.28
CA PHE A 248 -28.31 -4.12 3.10
C PHE A 248 -27.91 -4.10 1.63
N GLU A 249 -28.35 -5.06 0.83
CA GLU A 249 -28.05 -5.10 -0.61
C GLU A 249 -28.67 -3.92 -1.37
N VAL A 250 -29.77 -3.37 -0.87
CA VAL A 250 -30.44 -2.20 -1.46
C VAL A 250 -29.67 -0.90 -1.14
N VAL A 251 -29.17 -0.76 0.09
CA VAL A 251 -28.47 0.46 0.55
C VAL A 251 -26.96 0.42 0.33
N LYS A 252 -26.38 -0.76 0.08
CA LYS A 252 -24.95 -0.97 -0.17
C LYS A 252 -24.39 -0.04 -1.26
N PRO A 253 -25.05 0.17 -2.42
CA PRO A 253 -24.59 1.14 -3.41
C PRO A 253 -24.52 2.58 -2.87
N LEU A 254 -25.46 2.96 -2.00
CA LEU A 254 -25.48 4.30 -1.38
C LEU A 254 -24.36 4.47 -0.34
N LEU A 255 -23.98 3.39 0.33
CA LEU A 255 -22.86 3.38 1.26
C LEU A 255 -21.49 3.34 0.56
N GLY A 256 -21.43 3.12 -0.76
CA GLY A 256 -20.16 2.98 -1.47
C GLY A 256 -19.32 1.83 -0.90
N LEU A 257 -20.00 0.70 -0.63
CA LEU A 257 -19.49 -0.57 -0.10
C LEU A 257 -19.67 -1.69 -1.13
#